data_AF-A0A7S2GYD8-F1
#
_entry.id   AF-A0A7S2GYD8-F1
#
_cell.length_a   1.000
_cell.length_b   1.000
_cell.length_c   1.000
_cell.angle_alpha   90.00
_cell.angle_beta   90.00
_cell.angle_gamma   90.00
#
_symmetry.space_group_name_H-M   'P 1'
#
loop_
_entity.id
_entity.type
_entity.pdbx_description
1 polymer ?
#
loop_
_entity_poly.entity_id
_entity_poly.type
_entity_poly.pdbx_seq_one_letter_code
_entity_poly.pdbx_strand_id
1 'polypeptide(L)'
;MICRVSMSSSRSSRFETKPEDTALGCLRMDDEPEIPAERLKWRATCYEEAGKAVIHPGLRDDFKDLDKTTSKFGKMKNESDHVGDVWSNPGTESAYAEAKHQQKETVYHSTALEPLGRSYVRGHALPDHMKNDNYSFGKSSVSSEVAKNLLYPRITQDDKKFKSQYVVSHGAYEPGEQKARDYGGEGWHGLDKDKHRFGVGVGSHVAFNGASLGVSSAMTMPETNATAPKNVEALKDLRDHVGRARSLGHGEVSNRPPVFGKSTLPIGNEAKECIEGDYSHEEQLPDHDLGTTNTPGFRNIATEKRAFGVPTVRTDIPKFSKVSISDSQNYGDDVTAQYLMYPQDHNLKGLGDDEFSGPLPKGELLSIFKSLSSFQGLSDAQLEASWRIADVDQSGHVSVKMMQAAVNEMLDAEAYAR
;
A
#
# COMPACT_ATOMS: atom_id res chain seq x y z
N MET A 1 -11.49 -86.95 -116.00
CA MET A 1 -11.53 -86.08 -117.20
C MET A 1 -10.37 -85.11 -117.13
N ILE A 2 -9.72 -84.84 -118.28
CA ILE A 2 -8.56 -83.96 -118.49
C ILE A 2 -7.19 -84.63 -118.21
N CYS A 3 -6.71 -85.35 -119.23
CA CYS A 3 -5.31 -85.70 -119.44
C CYS A 3 -4.55 -84.48 -119.97
N ARG A 4 -3.30 -84.27 -119.53
CA ARG A 4 -2.17 -84.02 -120.45
C ARG A 4 -0.80 -84.13 -119.76
N VAL A 5 -0.16 -85.24 -120.09
CA VAL A 5 1.27 -85.47 -120.41
C VAL A 5 2.30 -85.08 -119.36
N SER A 6 2.68 -86.12 -118.62
CA SER A 6 3.97 -86.36 -118.01
C SER A 6 5.13 -86.14 -118.99
N MET A 7 6.02 -85.20 -118.70
CA MET A 7 7.42 -85.31 -119.10
C MET A 7 8.15 -86.14 -118.05
N SER A 8 8.50 -87.37 -118.42
CA SER A 8 9.38 -88.24 -117.66
C SER A 8 10.80 -87.66 -117.68
N SER A 9 11.17 -86.90 -116.65
CA SER A 9 12.59 -86.65 -116.36
C SER A 9 13.15 -87.89 -115.68
N SER A 10 14.00 -88.61 -116.40
CA SER A 10 14.81 -89.72 -115.86
C SER A 10 15.53 -89.28 -114.60
N ARG A 11 15.22 -89.89 -113.45
CA ARG A 11 15.97 -89.70 -112.21
C ARG A 11 17.34 -90.36 -112.38
N SER A 12 18.41 -89.57 -112.28
CA SER A 12 19.77 -90.08 -112.27
C SER A 12 20.03 -90.84 -110.97
N SER A 13 20.62 -92.03 -111.05
CA SER A 13 21.05 -92.83 -109.90
C SER A 13 22.37 -92.30 -109.33
N ARG A 14 22.34 -91.09 -108.77
CA ARG A 14 23.47 -90.51 -108.02
C ARG A 14 23.06 -90.30 -106.56
N PHE A 15 24.03 -90.50 -105.65
CA PHE A 15 23.90 -90.17 -104.24
C PHE A 15 23.42 -88.72 -104.11
N GLU A 16 22.18 -88.53 -103.65
CA GLU A 16 21.72 -87.23 -103.15
C GLU A 16 22.44 -86.99 -101.81
N THR A 17 23.38 -86.06 -101.80
CA THR A 17 24.00 -85.54 -100.58
C THR A 17 22.95 -84.76 -99.78
N LYS A 18 23.03 -84.78 -98.44
CA LYS A 18 22.16 -83.96 -97.59
C LYS A 18 22.15 -82.52 -98.10
N PRO A 19 21.00 -81.82 -98.08
CA PRO A 19 20.93 -80.44 -98.55
C PRO A 19 22.07 -79.63 -97.92
N GLU A 20 22.87 -79.00 -98.78
CA GLU A 20 24.08 -78.29 -98.38
C GLU A 20 23.69 -77.02 -97.62
N ASP A 21 24.13 -76.90 -96.37
CA ASP A 21 23.99 -75.66 -95.61
C ASP A 21 24.82 -74.58 -96.30
N THR A 22 24.14 -73.57 -96.83
CA THR A 22 24.80 -72.46 -97.53
C THR A 22 25.74 -71.73 -96.57
N ALA A 23 26.98 -71.41 -96.97
CA ALA A 23 27.90 -70.63 -96.14
C ALA A 23 27.31 -69.27 -95.70
N LEU A 24 26.41 -68.71 -96.51
CA LEU A 24 25.61 -67.52 -96.17
C LEU A 24 24.65 -67.77 -95.01
N GLY A 25 24.07 -68.97 -94.92
CA GLY A 25 23.20 -69.39 -93.80
C GLY A 25 23.98 -69.50 -92.49
N CYS A 26 25.25 -69.91 -92.53
CA CYS A 26 26.10 -69.92 -91.33
C CYS A 26 26.55 -68.52 -90.88
N LEU A 27 26.56 -67.53 -91.78
CA LEU A 27 26.90 -66.13 -91.47
C LEU A 27 25.68 -65.30 -91.07
N ARG A 28 24.48 -65.72 -91.48
CA ARG A 28 23.22 -65.14 -91.04
C ARG A 28 22.81 -65.83 -89.75
N MET A 29 23.14 -65.19 -88.63
CA MET A 29 22.55 -65.57 -87.36
C MET A 29 21.05 -65.31 -87.45
N ASP A 30 20.24 -66.36 -87.35
CA ASP A 30 18.79 -66.20 -87.26
C ASP A 30 18.43 -65.41 -86.00
N ASP A 31 17.35 -64.64 -86.07
CA ASP A 31 16.86 -63.86 -84.92
C ASP A 31 16.49 -64.82 -83.78
N GLU A 32 17.22 -64.74 -82.66
CA GLU A 32 16.91 -65.55 -81.47
C GLU A 32 15.52 -65.21 -80.94
N PRO A 33 14.78 -66.20 -80.41
CA PRO A 33 13.48 -65.95 -79.82
C PRO A 33 13.58 -64.98 -78.64
N GLU A 34 12.72 -63.95 -78.63
CA GLU A 34 12.68 -62.95 -77.58
C GLU A 34 12.48 -63.59 -76.19
N ILE A 35 13.35 -63.23 -75.25
CA ILE A 35 13.32 -63.78 -73.90
C ILE A 35 12.17 -63.11 -73.12
N PRO A 36 11.30 -63.88 -72.43
CA PRO A 36 10.23 -63.31 -71.62
C PRO A 36 10.76 -62.39 -70.51
N ALA A 37 10.11 -61.22 -70.34
CA ALA A 37 10.57 -60.15 -69.47
C ALA A 37 10.79 -60.56 -68.00
N GLU A 38 10.00 -61.50 -67.49
CA GLU A 38 10.11 -62.00 -66.10
C GLU A 38 11.42 -62.76 -65.83
N ARG A 39 11.97 -63.42 -66.85
CA ARG A 39 13.22 -64.21 -66.72
C ARG A 39 14.47 -63.37 -66.93
N LEU A 40 14.35 -62.17 -67.48
CA LEU A 40 15.49 -61.27 -67.75
C LEU A 40 16.22 -60.85 -66.47
N LYS A 41 15.55 -60.78 -65.31
CA LYS A 41 16.19 -60.39 -64.05
C LYS A 41 17.19 -61.38 -63.48
N TRP A 42 17.12 -62.65 -63.90
CA TRP A 42 18.01 -63.71 -63.42
C TRP A 42 19.07 -64.13 -64.44
N ARG A 43 19.06 -63.54 -65.63
CA ARG A 43 19.95 -63.91 -66.74
C ARG A 43 21.28 -63.18 -66.65
N ALA A 44 22.35 -63.90 -66.96
CA ALA A 44 23.71 -63.34 -67.03
C ALA A 44 23.82 -62.20 -68.07
N THR A 45 23.10 -62.34 -69.18
CA THR A 45 23.09 -61.34 -70.27
C THR A 45 22.69 -59.95 -69.80
N CYS A 46 21.82 -59.83 -68.79
CA CYS A 46 21.41 -58.54 -68.24
C CYS A 46 22.55 -57.79 -67.52
N TYR A 47 23.62 -58.47 -67.11
CA TYR A 47 24.80 -57.85 -66.51
C TYR A 47 25.83 -57.38 -67.54
N GLU A 48 25.70 -57.86 -68.77
CA GLU A 48 26.64 -57.59 -69.87
C GLU A 48 26.07 -56.55 -70.86
N GLU A 49 24.84 -56.08 -70.65
CA GLU A 49 24.22 -55.05 -71.46
C GLU A 49 24.95 -53.70 -71.28
N ALA A 50 25.56 -53.23 -72.37
CA ALA A 50 26.26 -51.95 -72.40
C ALA A 50 25.31 -50.77 -72.11
N GLY A 51 25.75 -49.85 -71.25
CA GLY A 51 25.04 -48.61 -70.95
C GLY A 51 23.91 -48.71 -69.91
N LYS A 52 23.67 -49.89 -69.33
CA LYS A 52 22.72 -50.07 -68.21
C LYS A 52 23.44 -50.31 -66.90
N ALA A 53 22.90 -49.76 -65.81
CA ALA A 53 23.41 -50.02 -64.48
C ALA A 53 23.08 -51.47 -64.07
N VAL A 54 24.09 -52.17 -63.55
CA VAL A 54 23.93 -53.50 -62.95
C VAL A 54 23.23 -53.34 -61.60
N ILE A 55 21.98 -53.82 -61.51
CA ILE A 55 21.18 -53.81 -60.29
C ILE A 55 21.01 -55.26 -59.82
N HIS A 56 21.12 -55.49 -58.52
CA HIS A 56 20.90 -56.82 -57.93
C HIS A 56 19.48 -57.34 -58.27
N PRO A 57 19.29 -58.63 -58.64
CA PRO A 57 18.00 -59.18 -59.08
C PRO A 57 16.85 -58.96 -58.09
N GLY A 58 17.13 -59.03 -56.79
CA GLY A 58 16.14 -58.82 -55.74
C GLY A 58 15.66 -57.37 -55.61
N LEU A 59 16.48 -56.40 -56.02
CA LEU A 59 16.20 -54.96 -55.88
C LEU A 59 15.65 -54.34 -57.18
N ARG A 60 15.66 -55.09 -58.28
CA ARG A 60 15.26 -54.60 -59.61
C ARG A 60 13.77 -54.30 -59.71
N ASP A 61 12.93 -55.07 -59.02
CA ASP A 61 11.49 -54.86 -58.98
C ASP A 61 11.08 -53.75 -57.99
N ASP A 62 11.86 -53.54 -56.91
CA ASP A 62 11.57 -52.54 -55.87
C ASP A 62 11.61 -51.10 -56.38
N PHE A 63 12.35 -50.83 -57.47
CA PHE A 63 12.47 -49.50 -58.08
C PHE A 63 11.57 -49.29 -59.30
N LYS A 64 10.63 -50.20 -59.60
CA LYS A 64 9.67 -50.03 -60.71
C LYS A 64 8.65 -48.92 -60.43
N ASP A 65 8.20 -48.83 -59.19
CA ASP A 65 7.13 -47.90 -58.79
C ASP A 65 7.66 -46.51 -58.46
N LEU A 66 8.98 -46.33 -58.39
CA LEU A 66 9.60 -45.06 -58.08
C LEU A 66 9.81 -44.25 -59.37
N ASP A 67 9.04 -43.17 -59.53
CA ASP A 67 9.29 -42.22 -60.63
C ASP A 67 10.57 -41.45 -60.35
N LYS A 68 11.64 -41.85 -61.06
CA LYS A 68 12.99 -41.29 -60.96
C LYS A 68 13.05 -39.81 -61.31
N THR A 69 12.01 -39.25 -61.96
CA THR A 69 11.94 -37.84 -62.32
C THR A 69 11.24 -36.98 -61.26
N THR A 70 10.31 -37.58 -60.50
CA THR A 70 9.48 -36.88 -59.51
C THR A 70 10.02 -37.01 -58.08
N SER A 71 10.64 -38.15 -57.75
CA SER A 71 11.24 -38.37 -56.42
C SER A 71 12.59 -37.64 -56.29
N LYS A 72 12.55 -36.46 -55.66
CA LYS A 72 13.75 -35.72 -55.25
C LYS A 72 14.37 -36.39 -54.03
N PHE A 73 15.65 -36.74 -54.12
CA PHE A 73 16.41 -37.29 -53.00
C PHE A 73 17.05 -36.16 -52.17
N GLY A 74 16.97 -36.27 -50.84
CA GLY A 74 17.51 -35.29 -49.89
C GLY A 74 16.51 -34.93 -48.79
N LYS A 75 16.99 -34.35 -47.68
CA LYS A 75 16.09 -33.79 -46.65
C LYS A 75 15.48 -32.51 -47.22
N MET A 76 14.20 -32.55 -47.55
CA MET A 76 13.45 -31.31 -47.77
C MET A 76 13.43 -30.54 -46.45
N LYS A 77 13.73 -29.24 -46.50
CA LYS A 77 13.53 -28.38 -45.34
C LYS A 77 12.03 -28.29 -45.09
N ASN A 78 11.59 -28.57 -43.87
CA ASN A 78 10.23 -28.21 -43.46
C ASN A 78 10.12 -26.69 -43.56
N GLU A 79 8.95 -26.19 -43.97
CA GLU A 79 8.67 -24.76 -44.00
C GLU A 79 8.94 -24.19 -42.60
N SER A 80 9.81 -23.18 -42.54
CA SER A 80 10.09 -22.44 -41.29
C SER A 80 9.00 -21.41 -41.07
N ASP A 81 8.70 -21.09 -39.81
CA ASP A 81 7.77 -20.03 -39.47
C ASP A 81 8.13 -18.74 -40.21
N HIS A 82 7.17 -18.21 -40.98
CA HIS A 82 7.38 -17.01 -41.75
C HIS A 82 7.31 -15.78 -40.84
N VAL A 83 8.16 -14.79 -41.12
CA VAL A 83 8.25 -13.56 -40.31
C VAL A 83 6.90 -12.85 -40.19
N GLY A 84 6.08 -12.88 -41.26
CA GLY A 84 4.75 -12.27 -41.25
C GLY A 84 3.80 -12.89 -40.22
N ASP A 85 3.86 -14.21 -40.06
CA ASP A 85 3.02 -14.94 -39.10
C ASP A 85 3.49 -14.67 -37.66
N VAL A 86 4.81 -14.62 -37.44
CA VAL A 86 5.43 -14.39 -36.12
C VAL A 86 5.30 -12.92 -35.66
N TRP A 87 5.35 -11.95 -36.58
CA TRP A 87 5.22 -10.53 -36.24
C TRP A 87 3.77 -10.05 -36.15
N SER A 88 2.82 -10.84 -36.65
CA SER A 88 1.41 -10.51 -36.48
C SER A 88 1.01 -10.62 -35.01
N ASN A 89 0.30 -9.61 -34.50
CA ASN A 89 -0.18 -9.65 -33.12
C ASN A 89 -1.36 -10.64 -33.06
N PRO A 90 -1.24 -11.77 -32.34
CA PRO A 90 -2.27 -12.79 -32.36
C PRO A 90 -3.59 -12.24 -31.78
N GLY A 91 -4.68 -12.40 -32.53
CA GLY A 91 -6.01 -11.97 -32.11
C GLY A 91 -6.45 -10.59 -32.56
N THR A 92 -5.62 -9.83 -33.30
CA THR A 92 -6.02 -8.55 -33.93
C THR A 92 -6.23 -8.65 -35.45
N GLU A 93 -6.44 -9.86 -35.97
CA GLU A 93 -6.64 -10.10 -37.41
C GLU A 93 -7.94 -9.47 -37.94
N SER A 94 -8.92 -9.25 -37.06
CA SER A 94 -10.21 -8.65 -37.37
C SER A 94 -10.72 -7.87 -36.16
N ALA A 95 -11.51 -6.81 -36.40
CA ALA A 95 -12.16 -6.05 -35.33
C ALA A 95 -13.03 -6.95 -34.42
N TYR A 96 -13.59 -8.03 -34.96
CA TYR A 96 -14.33 -9.01 -34.16
C TYR A 96 -13.41 -9.82 -33.24
N ALA A 97 -12.24 -10.23 -33.74
CA ALA A 97 -11.26 -10.97 -32.95
C ALA A 97 -10.71 -10.09 -31.81
N GLU A 98 -10.44 -8.81 -32.10
CA GLU A 98 -10.00 -7.84 -31.12
C GLU A 98 -11.05 -7.61 -30.03
N ALA A 99 -12.32 -7.38 -30.40
CA ALA A 99 -13.42 -7.21 -29.44
C ALA A 99 -13.62 -8.48 -28.57
N LYS A 100 -13.50 -9.66 -29.18
CA LYS A 100 -13.55 -10.94 -28.46
C LYS A 100 -12.37 -11.10 -27.50
N HIS A 101 -11.20 -10.61 -27.87
CA HIS A 101 -10.02 -10.65 -26.99
C HIS A 101 -10.20 -9.69 -25.81
N GLN A 102 -10.62 -8.45 -26.07
CA GLN A 102 -10.96 -7.47 -25.02
C GLN A 102 -12.00 -8.02 -24.04
N GLN A 103 -13.07 -8.67 -24.53
CA GLN A 103 -14.08 -9.32 -23.67
C GLN A 103 -13.51 -10.44 -22.79
N LYS A 104 -12.49 -11.17 -23.25
CA LYS A 104 -11.81 -12.18 -22.42
C LYS A 104 -10.92 -11.51 -21.37
N GLU A 105 -10.26 -10.43 -21.76
CA GLU A 105 -9.33 -9.68 -20.92
C GLU A 105 -10.01 -8.81 -19.86
N THR A 106 -11.33 -8.57 -19.92
CA THR A 106 -12.06 -7.82 -18.87
C THR A 106 -11.96 -8.45 -17.48
N VAL A 107 -11.56 -9.72 -17.39
CA VAL A 107 -11.35 -10.44 -16.13
C VAL A 107 -10.08 -9.98 -15.42
N TYR A 108 -9.10 -9.43 -16.15
CA TYR A 108 -7.84 -9.01 -15.55
C TYR A 108 -8.00 -7.77 -14.68
N HIS A 109 -7.24 -7.72 -13.58
CA HIS A 109 -7.26 -6.57 -12.68
C HIS A 109 -6.70 -5.30 -13.33
N SER A 110 -5.67 -5.42 -14.17
CA SER A 110 -5.08 -4.27 -14.88
C SER A 110 -6.07 -3.62 -15.83
N THR A 111 -6.78 -4.40 -16.64
CA THR A 111 -7.81 -3.89 -17.56
C THR A 111 -8.98 -3.26 -16.83
N ALA A 112 -9.36 -3.79 -15.66
CA ALA A 112 -10.40 -3.20 -14.81
C ALA A 112 -9.96 -1.89 -14.12
N LEU A 113 -8.71 -1.81 -13.65
CA LEU A 113 -8.17 -0.68 -12.89
C LEU A 113 -7.68 0.47 -13.78
N GLU A 114 -7.20 0.15 -14.98
CA GLU A 114 -6.53 1.08 -15.88
C GLU A 114 -7.16 1.11 -17.27
N PRO A 115 -8.47 1.36 -17.40
CA PRO A 115 -9.11 1.46 -18.71
C PRO A 115 -8.61 2.72 -19.45
N LEU A 116 -8.06 2.53 -20.66
CA LEU A 116 -7.53 3.65 -21.44
C LEU A 116 -8.64 4.68 -21.74
N GLY A 117 -8.37 5.96 -21.42
CA GLY A 117 -9.31 7.07 -21.66
C GLY A 117 -10.50 7.14 -20.72
N ARG A 118 -10.58 6.28 -19.69
CA ARG A 118 -11.59 6.32 -18.63
C ARG A 118 -10.92 6.25 -17.27
N SER A 119 -11.59 6.75 -16.23
CA SER A 119 -11.15 6.52 -14.86
C SER A 119 -11.62 5.15 -14.36
N TYR A 120 -10.96 4.65 -13.32
CA TYR A 120 -11.34 3.41 -12.66
C TYR A 120 -12.78 3.48 -12.11
N VAL A 121 -13.61 2.51 -12.50
CA VAL A 121 -14.99 2.37 -11.99
C VAL A 121 -15.00 1.37 -10.84
N ARG A 122 -15.26 1.86 -9.61
CA ARG A 122 -15.24 1.06 -8.37
C ARG A 122 -16.46 0.15 -8.15
N GLY A 123 -17.40 0.10 -9.10
CA GLY A 123 -18.61 -0.73 -8.99
C GLY A 123 -19.67 -0.23 -7.99
N HIS A 124 -19.64 1.05 -7.60
CA HIS A 124 -20.65 1.61 -6.71
C HIS A 124 -22.02 1.75 -7.39
N ALA A 125 -23.08 1.25 -6.76
CA ALA A 125 -24.45 1.47 -7.18
C ALA A 125 -24.91 2.89 -6.80
N LEU A 126 -24.92 3.81 -7.77
CA LEU A 126 -25.40 5.17 -7.57
C LEU A 126 -26.94 5.21 -7.44
N PRO A 127 -27.51 6.02 -6.54
CA PRO A 127 -28.95 6.25 -6.45
C PRO A 127 -29.54 6.79 -7.76
N ASP A 128 -30.80 6.43 -8.07
CA ASP A 128 -31.41 6.74 -9.38
C ASP A 128 -31.48 8.25 -9.70
N HIS A 129 -31.68 9.10 -8.68
CA HIS A 129 -31.71 10.55 -8.86
C HIS A 129 -30.34 11.16 -9.24
N MET A 130 -29.24 10.44 -8.99
CA MET A 130 -27.87 10.87 -9.33
C MET A 130 -27.45 10.49 -10.75
N LYS A 131 -28.22 9.62 -11.43
CA LYS A 131 -27.94 9.21 -12.83
C LYS A 131 -28.38 10.27 -13.84
N ASN A 132 -29.15 11.27 -13.41
CA ASN A 132 -29.58 12.37 -14.26
C ASN A 132 -28.42 13.33 -14.49
N ASP A 133 -28.16 13.71 -15.75
CA ASP A 133 -27.08 14.65 -16.13
C ASP A 133 -27.21 16.04 -15.45
N ASN A 134 -28.42 16.42 -15.02
CA ASN A 134 -28.68 17.68 -14.33
C ASN A 134 -28.35 17.63 -12.82
N TYR A 135 -28.00 16.46 -12.28
CA TYR A 135 -27.67 16.32 -10.86
C TYR A 135 -26.26 16.83 -10.58
N SER A 136 -26.13 17.75 -9.62
CA SER A 136 -24.85 18.27 -9.17
C SER A 136 -24.42 17.60 -7.87
N PHE A 137 -23.23 17.01 -7.85
CA PHE A 137 -22.65 16.42 -6.66
C PHE A 137 -22.17 17.50 -5.68
N GLY A 138 -22.29 17.22 -4.39
CA GLY A 138 -21.82 18.09 -3.32
C GLY A 138 -22.95 18.58 -2.41
N LYS A 139 -22.56 19.28 -1.34
CA LYS A 139 -23.52 19.92 -0.43
C LYS A 139 -23.72 21.37 -0.89
N SER A 140 -24.90 21.69 -1.38
CA SER A 140 -25.25 23.08 -1.66
C SER A 140 -25.17 23.90 -0.38
N SER A 141 -24.50 25.05 -0.41
CA SER A 141 -24.60 26.00 0.68
C SER A 141 -26.04 26.53 0.74
N VAL A 142 -26.66 26.39 1.92
CA VAL A 142 -27.89 27.13 2.21
C VAL A 142 -27.45 28.57 2.43
N SER A 143 -28.02 29.51 1.67
CA SER A 143 -27.75 30.93 1.87
C SER A 143 -28.20 31.30 3.29
N SER A 144 -27.27 31.85 4.08
CA SER A 144 -27.58 32.35 5.42
C SER A 144 -28.69 33.40 5.39
N GLU A 145 -29.31 33.65 6.53
CA GLU A 145 -30.29 34.72 6.65
C GLU A 145 -29.72 36.05 6.14
N VAL A 146 -30.53 36.77 5.37
CA VAL A 146 -30.12 38.05 4.78
C VAL A 146 -29.76 39.01 5.91
N ALA A 147 -28.52 39.53 5.91
CA ALA A 147 -28.02 40.45 6.94
C ALA A 147 -28.96 41.64 7.20
N LYS A 148 -29.70 42.08 6.18
CA LYS A 148 -30.73 43.11 6.29
C LYS A 148 -31.82 42.79 7.32
N ASN A 149 -32.27 41.54 7.38
CA ASN A 149 -33.31 41.12 8.32
C ASN A 149 -32.77 41.06 9.76
N LEU A 150 -31.48 40.74 9.91
CA LEU A 150 -30.80 40.72 11.20
C LEU A 150 -30.52 42.14 11.72
N LEU A 151 -30.06 43.05 10.85
CA LEU A 151 -29.76 44.44 11.20
C LEU A 151 -31.03 45.26 11.47
N TYR A 152 -32.12 44.96 10.76
CA TYR A 152 -33.38 45.68 10.86
C TYR A 152 -34.53 44.71 11.15
N PRO A 153 -34.60 44.17 12.38
CA PRO A 153 -35.67 43.28 12.75
C PRO A 153 -37.00 44.03 12.65
N ARG A 154 -37.98 43.42 11.98
CA ARG A 154 -39.35 43.94 11.99
C ARG A 154 -39.99 43.51 13.29
N ILE A 155 -40.32 44.48 14.15
CA ILE A 155 -41.09 44.21 15.37
C ILE A 155 -42.47 43.71 14.92
N THR A 156 -42.75 42.43 15.20
CA THR A 156 -43.99 41.74 14.78
C THR A 156 -45.05 41.73 15.87
N GLN A 157 -44.68 42.04 17.11
CA GLN A 157 -45.57 42.01 18.26
C GLN A 157 -45.65 43.40 18.91
N ASP A 158 -46.87 43.81 19.26
CA ASP A 158 -47.11 45.06 19.98
C ASP A 158 -46.76 44.90 21.47
N ASP A 159 -45.55 45.32 21.85
CA ASP A 159 -45.03 45.25 23.23
C ASP A 159 -45.82 46.12 24.24
N LYS A 160 -46.75 46.94 23.77
CA LYS A 160 -47.63 47.79 24.60
C LYS A 160 -48.40 47.00 25.66
N LYS A 161 -48.71 45.72 25.40
CA LYS A 161 -49.42 44.85 26.36
C LYS A 161 -48.61 44.56 27.62
N PHE A 162 -47.28 44.51 27.52
CA PHE A 162 -46.39 44.18 28.64
C PHE A 162 -45.87 45.43 29.37
N LYS A 163 -46.16 46.63 28.84
CA LYS A 163 -45.67 47.90 29.40
C LYS A 163 -45.94 48.05 30.90
N SER A 164 -47.15 47.72 31.37
CA SER A 164 -47.50 47.81 32.80
C SER A 164 -46.62 46.92 33.68
N GLN A 165 -46.24 45.74 33.21
CA GLN A 165 -45.36 44.81 33.94
C GLN A 165 -43.93 45.34 34.02
N TYR A 166 -43.42 45.95 32.93
CA TYR A 166 -42.09 46.57 32.90
C TYR A 166 -42.01 47.83 33.79
N VAL A 167 -43.08 48.62 33.85
CA VAL A 167 -43.18 49.77 34.76
C VAL A 167 -43.08 49.33 36.23
N VAL A 168 -43.74 48.23 36.61
CA VAL A 168 -43.70 47.71 37.99
C VAL A 168 -42.36 47.07 38.32
N SER A 169 -41.80 46.25 37.42
CA SER A 169 -40.59 45.46 37.69
C SER A 169 -39.29 46.27 37.58
N HIS A 170 -39.17 47.12 36.56
CA HIS A 170 -37.92 47.83 36.23
C HIS A 170 -38.04 49.35 36.36
N GLY A 171 -39.23 49.88 36.69
CA GLY A 171 -39.44 51.33 36.72
C GLY A 171 -39.31 51.99 35.35
N ALA A 172 -39.57 51.25 34.27
CA ALA A 172 -39.42 51.71 32.89
C ALA A 172 -40.64 52.55 32.44
N TYR A 173 -40.64 53.83 32.80
CA TYR A 173 -41.67 54.80 32.38
C TYR A 173 -41.36 55.39 31.01
N GLU A 174 -42.39 55.70 30.22
CA GLU A 174 -42.20 56.48 29.01
C GLU A 174 -41.84 57.94 29.35
N PRO A 175 -41.11 58.64 28.45
CA PRO A 175 -40.82 60.05 28.62
C PRO A 175 -42.13 60.86 28.81
N GLY A 176 -42.27 61.51 29.98
CA GLY A 176 -43.44 62.33 30.32
C GLY A 176 -44.55 61.62 31.11
N GLU A 177 -44.42 60.33 31.40
CA GLU A 177 -45.40 59.58 32.19
C GLU A 177 -45.21 59.82 33.70
N GLN A 178 -46.30 60.16 34.41
CA GLN A 178 -46.27 60.27 35.87
C GLN A 178 -46.47 58.90 36.53
N LYS A 179 -45.72 58.63 37.60
CA LYS A 179 -45.85 57.39 38.37
C LYS A 179 -47.22 57.26 39.04
N ALA A 180 -48.02 56.32 38.58
CA ALA A 180 -49.22 55.86 39.28
C ALA A 180 -48.82 55.03 40.52
N ARG A 181 -49.49 55.24 41.65
CA ARG A 181 -49.19 54.58 42.93
C ARG A 181 -50.32 53.66 43.42
N ASP A 182 -51.30 53.36 42.56
CA ASP A 182 -52.46 52.49 42.83
C ASP A 182 -53.06 52.69 44.23
N TYR A 183 -53.35 53.94 44.58
CA TYR A 183 -54.17 54.24 45.77
C TYR A 183 -55.51 53.52 45.59
N GLY A 184 -55.82 52.57 46.50
CA GLY A 184 -56.83 51.52 46.33
C GLY A 184 -58.26 51.98 45.99
N GLY A 185 -59.12 51.01 45.65
CA GLY A 185 -60.41 51.15 44.96
C GLY A 185 -61.48 52.10 45.56
N GLU A 186 -61.27 52.65 46.76
CA GLU A 186 -62.02 53.80 47.28
C GLU A 186 -61.23 55.11 47.08
N GLY A 187 -60.70 55.28 45.86
CA GLY A 187 -59.73 56.30 45.42
C GLY A 187 -59.61 57.53 46.33
N TRP A 188 -58.41 57.76 46.85
CA TRP A 188 -58.07 58.92 47.68
C TRP A 188 -59.10 59.20 48.80
N HIS A 189 -59.67 58.17 49.43
CA HIS A 189 -60.70 58.30 50.47
C HIS A 189 -61.94 59.09 50.01
N GLY A 190 -62.43 58.82 48.80
CA GLY A 190 -63.61 59.47 48.23
C GLY A 190 -63.35 60.84 47.61
N LEU A 191 -62.08 61.19 47.34
CA LEU A 191 -61.67 62.46 46.74
C LEU A 191 -61.35 62.29 45.24
N ASP A 192 -61.94 63.14 44.39
CA ASP A 192 -61.61 63.19 42.96
C ASP A 192 -60.27 63.90 42.74
N LYS A 193 -59.26 63.19 42.21
CA LYS A 193 -57.87 63.67 42.02
C LYS A 193 -57.81 64.97 41.23
N ASP A 194 -58.65 65.12 40.20
CA ASP A 194 -58.56 66.24 39.28
C ASP A 194 -59.37 67.47 39.76
N LYS A 195 -60.24 67.30 40.77
CA LYS A 195 -61.10 68.37 41.30
C LYS A 195 -60.81 68.77 42.74
N HIS A 196 -60.21 67.88 43.53
CA HIS A 196 -59.91 68.15 44.93
C HIS A 196 -58.69 69.06 45.08
N ARG A 197 -58.82 70.14 45.85
CA ARG A 197 -57.68 70.99 46.22
C ARG A 197 -56.96 70.38 47.41
N PHE A 198 -55.82 69.75 47.17
CA PHE A 198 -55.00 69.14 48.21
C PHE A 198 -54.39 70.17 49.17
N GLY A 199 -54.24 69.77 50.44
CA GLY A 199 -53.74 70.60 51.54
C GLY A 199 -54.79 70.77 52.65
N VAL A 200 -54.33 71.03 53.88
CA VAL A 200 -55.25 71.39 54.97
C VAL A 200 -55.84 72.75 54.61
N GLY A 201 -57.13 72.77 54.27
CA GLY A 201 -57.88 74.01 54.23
C GLY A 201 -57.80 74.61 55.62
N VAL A 202 -57.18 75.78 55.75
CA VAL A 202 -57.43 76.65 56.91
C VAL A 202 -58.89 77.06 56.75
N GLY A 203 -59.78 76.20 57.24
CA GLY A 203 -61.17 76.55 57.43
C GLY A 203 -61.16 77.85 58.22
N SER A 204 -62.03 78.77 57.85
CA SER A 204 -62.35 79.98 58.60
C SER A 204 -62.95 79.61 59.96
N HIS A 205 -62.16 78.98 60.82
CA HIS A 205 -62.44 78.72 62.22
C HIS A 205 -61.75 79.80 63.02
N VAL A 206 -62.57 80.78 63.41
CA VAL A 206 -62.35 81.70 64.51
C VAL A 206 -61.77 80.91 65.69
N ALA A 207 -60.49 81.11 65.97
CA ALA A 207 -59.82 80.51 67.12
C ALA A 207 -60.33 81.19 68.40
N PHE A 208 -61.23 80.54 69.13
CA PHE A 208 -61.52 80.87 70.53
C PHE A 208 -60.50 80.17 71.43
N ASN A 209 -59.54 80.96 71.95
CA ASN A 209 -58.78 80.74 73.20
C ASN A 209 -57.87 79.49 73.32
N GLY A 210 -56.91 79.30 72.40
CA GLY A 210 -55.91 78.21 72.46
C GLY A 210 -54.58 78.50 73.20
N ALA A 211 -54.31 79.74 73.62
CA ALA A 211 -52.96 80.15 74.03
C ALA A 211 -52.64 80.08 75.54
N SER A 212 -53.61 79.75 76.41
CA SER A 212 -53.44 79.87 77.88
C SER A 212 -53.00 78.60 78.61
N LEU A 213 -53.00 77.43 77.96
CA LEU A 213 -52.65 76.14 78.59
C LEU A 213 -51.16 75.78 78.54
N GLY A 214 -50.37 76.38 77.64
CA GLY A 214 -48.96 76.01 77.43
C GLY A 214 -47.96 76.69 78.37
N VAL A 215 -48.30 77.87 78.92
CA VAL A 215 -47.34 78.70 79.67
C VAL A 215 -47.14 78.21 81.11
N SER A 216 -48.16 77.60 81.72
CA SER A 216 -48.10 77.06 83.08
C SER A 216 -47.26 75.78 83.20
N SER A 217 -47.11 75.02 82.11
CA SER A 217 -46.31 73.77 82.11
C SER A 217 -44.79 74.00 82.03
N ALA A 218 -44.34 75.22 81.70
CA ALA A 218 -42.92 75.53 81.51
C ALA A 218 -42.22 76.02 82.80
N MET A 219 -42.97 76.40 83.84
CA MET A 219 -42.43 76.98 85.08
C MET A 219 -42.20 75.99 86.23
N THR A 220 -42.57 74.71 86.06
CA THR A 220 -42.36 73.67 87.08
C THR A 220 -41.42 72.59 86.54
N MET A 221 -40.11 72.76 86.75
CA MET A 221 -39.12 71.70 86.49
C MET A 221 -38.86 70.94 87.80
N PRO A 222 -39.14 69.62 87.89
CA PRO A 222 -38.77 68.82 89.06
C PRO A 222 -37.28 68.46 89.05
N GLU A 223 -36.62 68.56 90.21
CA GLU A 223 -35.23 68.14 90.39
C GLU A 223 -35.06 66.64 90.10
N THR A 224 -34.04 66.29 89.32
CA THR A 224 -33.80 64.90 88.89
C THR A 224 -33.08 64.10 89.96
N ASN A 225 -33.68 62.99 90.39
CA ASN A 225 -33.08 62.02 91.31
C ASN A 225 -31.74 61.48 90.79
N ALA A 226 -30.74 61.37 91.67
CA ALA A 226 -29.33 61.06 91.37
C ALA A 226 -29.03 59.61 90.94
N THR A 227 -30.05 58.75 90.82
CA THR A 227 -29.89 57.35 90.41
C THR A 227 -30.75 57.05 89.19
N ALA A 228 -30.10 56.82 88.05
CA ALA A 228 -30.73 56.41 86.80
C ALA A 228 -30.34 54.95 86.47
N PRO A 229 -31.20 54.19 85.76
CA PRO A 229 -30.88 52.84 85.35
C PRO A 229 -29.73 52.83 84.32
N LYS A 230 -28.91 51.78 84.33
CA LYS A 230 -27.71 51.63 83.48
C LYS A 230 -27.97 51.92 81.99
N ASN A 231 -29.13 51.52 81.47
CA ASN A 231 -29.49 51.75 80.07
C ASN A 231 -29.68 53.24 79.73
N VAL A 232 -30.13 54.04 80.70
CA VAL A 232 -30.31 55.49 80.53
C VAL A 232 -28.96 56.20 80.59
N GLU A 233 -28.05 55.77 81.46
CA GLU A 233 -26.67 56.30 81.51
C GLU A 233 -25.88 55.94 80.24
N ALA A 234 -25.95 54.69 79.77
CA ALA A 234 -25.32 54.30 78.51
C ALA A 234 -25.88 55.07 77.28
N LEU A 235 -27.16 55.45 77.31
CA LEU A 235 -27.76 56.31 76.29
C LEU A 235 -27.30 57.76 76.42
N LYS A 236 -27.02 58.24 77.65
CA LYS A 236 -26.45 59.58 77.87
C LYS A 236 -25.01 59.67 77.37
N ASP A 237 -24.20 58.63 77.52
CA ASP A 237 -22.80 58.59 77.04
C ASP A 237 -22.69 58.68 75.49
N LEU A 238 -23.77 58.34 74.78
CA LEU A 238 -23.90 58.50 73.32
C LEU A 238 -24.34 59.91 72.90
N ARG A 239 -24.69 60.79 73.86
CA ARG A 239 -25.07 62.18 73.56
C ARG A 239 -23.82 63.03 73.35
N ASP A 240 -24.02 64.17 72.70
CA ASP A 240 -22.94 65.11 72.49
C ASP A 240 -22.54 65.79 73.80
N HIS A 241 -21.24 65.78 74.08
CA HIS A 241 -20.63 66.46 75.20
C HIS A 241 -19.70 67.55 74.67
N VAL A 242 -19.71 68.72 75.32
CA VAL A 242 -18.87 69.85 74.91
C VAL A 242 -17.39 69.47 75.07
N GLY A 243 -16.60 69.64 74.01
CA GLY A 243 -15.14 69.39 74.02
C GLY A 243 -14.70 67.94 73.76
N ARG A 244 -15.63 67.00 73.57
CA ARG A 244 -15.32 65.63 73.13
C ARG A 244 -15.94 65.37 71.77
N ALA A 245 -15.27 64.57 70.93
CA ALA A 245 -15.88 64.07 69.70
C ALA A 245 -17.06 63.16 70.06
N ARG A 246 -18.12 63.22 69.26
CA ARG A 246 -19.34 62.43 69.48
C ARG A 246 -19.03 60.94 69.56
N SER A 247 -19.50 60.28 70.61
CA SER A 247 -19.43 58.82 70.71
C SER A 247 -20.45 58.21 69.76
N LEU A 248 -19.99 57.40 68.81
CA LEU A 248 -20.85 56.66 67.87
C LEU A 248 -21.15 55.22 68.33
N GLY A 249 -20.76 54.85 69.56
CA GLY A 249 -21.09 53.55 70.15
C GLY A 249 -20.19 52.39 69.69
N HIS A 250 -18.93 52.66 69.33
CA HIS A 250 -17.95 51.61 69.05
C HIS A 250 -17.54 50.92 70.36
N GLY A 251 -17.44 49.58 70.35
CA GLY A 251 -16.94 48.80 71.49
C GLY A 251 -15.45 49.02 71.76
N GLU A 252 -14.92 48.37 72.79
CA GLU A 252 -13.51 48.46 73.15
C GLU A 252 -12.64 47.83 72.04
N VAL A 253 -11.78 48.64 71.43
CA VAL A 253 -10.81 48.17 70.42
C VAL A 253 -9.45 48.01 71.10
N SER A 254 -8.73 46.94 70.77
CA SER A 254 -7.52 46.47 71.47
C SER A 254 -6.46 47.56 71.77
N ASN A 255 -5.77 47.41 72.92
CA ASN A 255 -4.79 48.33 73.54
C ASN A 255 -3.48 48.64 72.77
N ARG A 256 -3.38 48.42 71.45
CA ARG A 256 -2.20 48.86 70.67
C ARG A 256 -2.62 50.03 69.79
N PRO A 257 -1.86 51.14 69.71
CA PRO A 257 -2.22 52.26 68.84
C PRO A 257 -2.17 51.79 67.37
N PRO A 258 -3.31 51.58 66.69
CA PRO A 258 -3.31 51.23 65.28
C PRO A 258 -3.16 52.51 64.46
N VAL A 259 -2.34 52.47 63.42
CA VAL A 259 -2.37 53.52 62.39
C VAL A 259 -3.64 53.31 61.58
N PHE A 260 -4.57 54.27 61.66
CA PHE A 260 -5.82 54.21 60.90
C PHE A 260 -5.57 54.55 59.43
N GLY A 261 -6.14 53.76 58.53
CA GLY A 261 -6.01 53.93 57.09
C GLY A 261 -5.92 52.58 56.36
N LYS A 262 -6.16 52.59 55.05
CA LYS A 262 -5.94 51.42 54.20
C LYS A 262 -4.54 51.54 53.58
N SER A 263 -3.68 50.52 53.77
CA SER A 263 -2.34 50.50 53.15
C SER A 263 -2.45 50.65 51.64
N THR A 264 -1.55 51.44 51.06
CA THR A 264 -1.44 51.65 49.60
C THR A 264 -0.54 50.63 48.93
N LEU A 265 0.18 49.78 49.67
CA LEU A 265 1.00 48.73 49.09
C LEU A 265 0.09 47.75 48.35
N PRO A 266 0.13 47.70 47.00
CA PRO A 266 -0.54 46.63 46.30
C PRO A 266 0.18 45.34 46.72
N ILE A 267 -0.58 44.35 47.15
CA ILE A 267 -0.10 42.98 47.14
C ILE A 267 0.05 42.67 45.66
N GLY A 268 1.25 42.84 45.13
CA GLY A 268 1.54 42.78 43.72
C GLY A 268 3.00 42.49 43.52
N ASN A 269 3.27 41.75 42.44
CA ASN A 269 4.59 41.22 42.16
C ASN A 269 5.57 42.36 41.89
N GLU A 270 6.78 42.22 42.39
CA GLU A 270 7.84 43.19 42.13
C GLU A 270 8.17 43.21 40.64
N ALA A 271 8.70 44.33 40.12
CA ALA A 271 9.05 44.43 38.70
C ALA A 271 10.01 43.32 38.24
N LYS A 272 10.86 42.82 39.14
CA LYS A 272 11.76 41.69 38.90
C LYS A 272 10.99 40.38 38.67
N GLU A 273 10.02 40.06 39.53
CA GLU A 273 9.17 38.87 39.41
C GLU A 273 8.35 38.90 38.12
N CYS A 274 7.90 40.09 37.70
CA CYS A 274 7.22 40.27 36.41
C CYS A 274 8.12 40.04 35.18
N ILE A 275 9.44 40.26 35.29
CA ILE A 275 10.40 40.08 34.21
C ILE A 275 10.85 38.61 34.12
N GLU A 276 11.15 38.00 35.27
CA GLU A 276 11.63 36.63 35.34
C GLU A 276 10.50 35.61 35.16
N GLY A 277 9.28 35.95 35.62
CA GLY A 277 8.10 35.07 35.57
C GLY A 277 8.22 33.86 36.49
N ASP A 278 7.08 33.27 36.85
CA ASP A 278 7.02 32.06 37.67
C ASP A 278 6.91 30.81 36.78
N TYR A 279 7.89 30.60 35.92
CA TYR A 279 7.92 29.42 35.04
C TYR A 279 8.32 28.17 35.83
N SER A 280 7.57 27.09 35.62
CA SER A 280 7.95 25.77 36.12
C SER A 280 9.25 25.29 35.46
N HIS A 281 9.96 24.36 36.11
CA HIS A 281 11.19 23.80 35.55
C HIS A 281 10.99 23.19 34.14
N GLU A 282 9.79 22.66 33.84
CA GLU A 282 9.46 22.13 32.52
C GLU A 282 9.34 23.23 31.44
N GLU A 283 8.77 24.38 31.78
CA GLU A 283 8.64 25.52 30.86
C GLU A 283 9.95 26.27 30.64
N GLN A 284 10.90 26.14 31.56
CA GLN A 284 12.25 26.67 31.41
C GLN A 284 13.12 25.81 30.47
N LEU A 285 12.71 24.56 30.21
CA LEU A 285 13.44 23.70 29.30
C LEU A 285 13.24 24.15 27.84
N PRO A 286 14.26 23.98 26.99
CA PRO A 286 14.14 24.27 25.58
C PRO A 286 13.12 23.33 24.90
N ASP A 287 12.50 23.82 23.82
CA ASP A 287 11.51 23.07 23.03
C ASP A 287 12.07 21.72 22.54
N HIS A 288 11.22 20.69 22.55
CA HIS A 288 11.59 19.31 22.25
C HIS A 288 11.96 19.04 20.77
N ASP A 289 11.60 19.92 19.84
CA ASP A 289 11.90 19.80 18.41
C ASP A 289 13.16 20.56 17.98
N LEU A 290 13.94 21.09 18.92
CA LEU A 290 15.23 21.70 18.64
C LEU A 290 16.24 20.63 18.21
N GLY A 291 16.69 20.71 16.96
CA GLY A 291 17.74 19.85 16.40
C GLY A 291 17.27 18.45 15.96
N THR A 292 15.99 18.11 16.14
CA THR A 292 15.42 16.84 15.66
C THR A 292 13.97 17.00 15.20
N THR A 293 13.56 16.18 14.23
CA THR A 293 12.19 16.17 13.70
C THR A 293 11.30 15.26 14.55
N ASN A 294 10.24 15.83 15.14
CA ASN A 294 9.22 15.06 15.88
C ASN A 294 8.00 14.69 15.03
N THR A 295 7.98 15.10 13.77
CA THR A 295 6.91 14.81 12.80
C THR A 295 6.79 13.31 12.55
N PRO A 296 5.62 12.69 12.77
CA PRO A 296 5.39 11.28 12.47
C PRO A 296 5.79 10.97 11.01
N GLY A 297 6.61 9.94 10.81
CA GLY A 297 7.14 9.55 9.50
C GLY A 297 8.52 10.12 9.14
N PHE A 298 8.96 11.21 9.79
CA PHE A 298 10.29 11.81 9.56
C PHE A 298 11.14 11.86 10.82
N ARG A 299 10.77 11.10 11.86
CA ARG A 299 11.51 11.07 13.11
C ARG A 299 12.87 10.42 12.92
N ASN A 300 13.92 11.06 13.41
CA ASN A 300 15.27 10.48 13.43
C ASN A 300 15.44 9.54 14.64
N ILE A 301 14.52 8.59 14.79
CA ILE A 301 14.52 7.58 15.85
C ILE A 301 14.51 6.22 15.18
N ALA A 302 15.63 5.52 15.26
CA ALA A 302 15.79 4.17 14.75
C ALA A 302 15.89 3.18 15.92
N THR A 303 15.08 2.13 15.90
CA THR A 303 15.18 1.00 16.85
C THR A 303 16.38 0.11 16.56
N GLU A 304 16.82 0.07 15.29
CA GLU A 304 17.87 -0.80 14.80
C GLU A 304 19.12 0.00 14.43
N LYS A 305 20.31 -0.50 14.79
CA LYS A 305 21.61 0.08 14.40
C LYS A 305 22.11 -0.42 13.04
N ARG A 306 21.20 -0.81 12.14
CA ARG A 306 21.57 -1.27 10.80
C ARG A 306 21.68 -0.11 9.82
N ALA A 307 22.39 -0.32 8.72
CA ALA A 307 22.31 0.59 7.60
C ALA A 307 20.90 0.56 6.99
N PHE A 308 20.33 1.74 6.77
CA PHE A 308 19.08 1.89 6.03
C PHE A 308 19.41 2.06 4.54
N GLY A 309 18.98 1.10 3.73
CA GLY A 309 19.25 1.08 2.30
C GLY A 309 19.11 -0.33 1.72
N VAL A 310 19.39 -0.46 0.43
CA VAL A 310 19.49 -1.75 -0.26
C VAL A 310 20.97 -2.00 -0.54
N PRO A 311 21.57 -3.10 -0.05
CA PRO A 311 22.97 -3.41 -0.34
C PRO A 311 23.16 -3.74 -1.83
N THR A 312 24.34 -3.45 -2.37
CA THR A 312 24.68 -3.76 -3.76
C THR A 312 24.69 -5.26 -4.03
N VAL A 313 25.14 -6.04 -3.05
CA VAL A 313 25.06 -7.51 -3.06
C VAL A 313 23.94 -7.91 -2.10
N ARG A 314 22.89 -8.53 -2.63
CA ARG A 314 21.66 -8.82 -1.91
C ARG A 314 21.67 -10.17 -1.22
N THR A 315 22.60 -10.34 -0.27
CA THR A 315 22.65 -11.51 0.61
C THR A 315 21.54 -11.52 1.67
N ASP A 316 20.83 -10.41 1.82
CA ASP A 316 19.70 -10.23 2.74
C ASP A 316 18.43 -10.97 2.30
N ILE A 317 18.36 -11.43 1.04
CA ILE A 317 17.20 -12.10 0.47
C ILE A 317 17.55 -13.55 0.10
N PRO A 318 16.62 -14.50 0.29
CA PRO A 318 16.82 -15.86 -0.17
C PRO A 318 17.00 -15.94 -1.69
N LYS A 319 17.96 -16.76 -2.12
CA LYS A 319 18.23 -17.03 -3.55
C LYS A 319 16.98 -17.63 -4.21
N PHE A 320 16.66 -17.18 -5.41
CA PHE A 320 15.54 -17.72 -6.18
C PHE A 320 15.86 -19.13 -6.72
N SER A 321 14.87 -20.01 -6.71
CA SER A 321 15.02 -21.38 -7.26
C SER A 321 15.21 -21.40 -8.78
N LYS A 322 14.68 -20.38 -9.47
CA LYS A 322 14.86 -20.15 -10.90
C LYS A 322 15.22 -18.69 -11.09
N VAL A 323 16.42 -18.43 -11.61
CA VAL A 323 16.91 -17.09 -11.91
C VAL A 323 16.30 -16.61 -13.22
N SER A 324 15.90 -15.34 -13.29
CA SER A 324 15.48 -14.72 -14.56
C SER A 324 16.68 -14.48 -15.45
N ILE A 325 16.53 -14.67 -16.77
CA ILE A 325 17.58 -14.36 -17.75
C ILE A 325 17.93 -12.85 -17.74
N SER A 326 16.97 -12.01 -17.34
CA SER A 326 17.13 -10.56 -17.28
C SER A 326 17.44 -10.04 -15.88
N ASP A 327 17.81 -10.91 -14.93
CA ASP A 327 18.20 -10.44 -13.60
C ASP A 327 19.58 -9.78 -13.66
N SER A 328 19.68 -8.57 -13.11
CA SER A 328 20.91 -7.78 -13.08
C SER A 328 21.45 -7.58 -11.67
N GLN A 329 20.84 -8.19 -10.66
CA GLN A 329 21.26 -8.09 -9.26
C GLN A 329 22.05 -9.34 -8.85
N ASN A 330 23.06 -9.12 -8.02
CA ASN A 330 23.89 -10.17 -7.45
C ASN A 330 23.39 -10.53 -6.04
N TYR A 331 23.19 -11.83 -5.76
CA TYR A 331 22.66 -12.33 -4.48
C TYR A 331 23.72 -13.02 -3.61
N GLY A 332 24.99 -12.74 -3.87
CA GLY A 332 26.14 -13.37 -3.20
C GLY A 332 26.44 -14.77 -3.73
N ASP A 333 26.00 -15.09 -4.94
CA ASP A 333 26.28 -16.31 -5.71
C ASP A 333 27.22 -16.07 -6.90
N ASP A 334 27.49 -14.82 -7.26
CA ASP A 334 28.46 -14.54 -8.32
C ASP A 334 29.88 -14.94 -7.91
N VAL A 335 30.57 -15.55 -8.86
CA VAL A 335 31.99 -15.87 -8.76
C VAL A 335 32.87 -14.65 -9.05
N THR A 336 34.12 -14.69 -8.57
CA THR A 336 35.09 -13.63 -8.87
C THR A 336 35.47 -13.62 -10.36
N ALA A 337 35.89 -12.45 -10.87
CA ALA A 337 36.30 -12.32 -12.27
C ALA A 337 37.47 -13.26 -12.65
N GLN A 338 38.39 -13.53 -11.71
CA GLN A 338 39.48 -14.48 -11.93
C GLN A 338 38.96 -15.89 -12.22
N TYR A 339 37.93 -16.32 -11.50
CA TYR A 339 37.32 -17.63 -11.67
C TYR A 339 36.70 -17.81 -13.05
N LEU A 340 36.07 -16.75 -13.59
CA LEU A 340 35.52 -16.76 -14.96
C LEU A 340 36.60 -16.84 -16.03
N MET A 341 37.74 -16.20 -15.81
CA MET A 341 38.87 -16.24 -16.75
C MET A 341 39.63 -17.57 -16.71
N TYR A 342 39.62 -18.25 -15.56
CA TYR A 342 40.34 -19.50 -15.31
C TYR A 342 39.43 -20.54 -14.63
N PRO A 343 38.43 -21.09 -15.36
CA PRO A 343 37.53 -22.09 -14.79
C PRO A 343 38.28 -23.39 -14.48
N GLN A 344 37.83 -24.12 -13.47
CA GLN A 344 38.38 -25.42 -13.08
C GLN A 344 37.75 -26.54 -13.91
N ASP A 345 38.39 -27.71 -13.96
CA ASP A 345 37.92 -28.85 -14.77
C ASP A 345 36.51 -29.33 -14.38
N HIS A 346 36.10 -29.20 -13.11
CA HIS A 346 34.76 -29.57 -12.66
C HIS A 346 33.68 -28.58 -13.11
N ASN A 347 34.02 -27.33 -13.44
CA ASN A 347 33.07 -26.39 -14.01
C ASN A 347 32.56 -26.84 -15.38
N LEU A 348 33.41 -27.52 -16.17
CA LEU A 348 33.02 -28.10 -17.46
C LEU A 348 31.96 -29.20 -17.29
N LYS A 349 31.86 -29.79 -16.10
CA LYS A 349 30.86 -30.79 -15.74
C LYS A 349 29.60 -30.16 -15.12
N GLY A 350 29.56 -28.83 -15.01
CA GLY A 350 28.43 -28.08 -14.44
C GLY A 350 28.43 -28.01 -12.91
N LEU A 351 29.53 -28.37 -12.25
CA LEU A 351 29.65 -28.27 -10.79
C LEU A 351 30.22 -26.90 -10.40
N GLY A 352 29.60 -26.25 -9.41
CA GLY A 352 30.02 -24.96 -8.87
C GLY A 352 30.97 -25.12 -7.68
N ASP A 353 31.82 -24.12 -7.42
CA ASP A 353 32.74 -24.16 -6.26
C ASP A 353 32.02 -24.17 -4.91
N ASP A 354 30.85 -23.54 -4.86
CA ASP A 354 29.98 -23.49 -3.67
C ASP A 354 29.59 -24.90 -3.21
N GLU A 355 29.37 -25.84 -4.14
CA GLU A 355 29.01 -27.24 -3.86
C GLU A 355 30.13 -27.98 -3.13
N PHE A 356 31.39 -27.57 -3.33
CA PHE A 356 32.54 -28.16 -2.65
C PHE A 356 32.84 -27.51 -1.30
N SER A 357 32.44 -26.23 -1.12
CA SER A 357 32.55 -25.51 0.16
C SER A 357 31.37 -25.74 1.09
N GLY A 358 30.24 -26.21 0.57
CA GLY A 358 29.04 -26.46 1.35
C GLY A 358 29.27 -27.49 2.47
N PRO A 359 28.73 -27.26 3.69
CA PRO A 359 28.85 -28.21 4.78
C PRO A 359 28.02 -29.47 4.49
N LEU A 360 28.67 -30.64 4.53
CA LEU A 360 28.04 -31.94 4.30
C LEU A 360 28.10 -32.82 5.56
N PRO A 361 27.08 -33.69 5.77
CA PRO A 361 27.07 -34.61 6.90
C PRO A 361 28.07 -35.75 6.67
N LYS A 362 28.67 -36.25 7.76
CA LYS A 362 29.70 -37.30 7.73
C LYS A 362 29.32 -38.50 6.86
N GLY A 363 28.09 -39.00 6.97
CA GLY A 363 27.65 -40.19 6.24
C GLY A 363 27.66 -40.00 4.71
N GLU A 364 27.18 -38.85 4.25
CA GLU A 364 27.14 -38.51 2.83
C GLU A 364 28.55 -38.26 2.30
N LEU A 365 29.36 -37.52 3.04
CA LEU A 365 30.74 -37.20 2.67
C LEU A 365 31.58 -38.48 2.52
N LEU A 366 31.48 -39.42 3.48
CA LEU A 366 32.14 -40.72 3.38
C LEU A 366 31.66 -41.54 2.17
N SER A 367 30.36 -41.49 1.85
CA SER A 367 29.83 -42.20 0.68
C SER A 367 30.39 -41.65 -0.64
N ILE A 368 30.54 -40.33 -0.74
CA ILE A 368 31.12 -39.65 -1.89
C ILE A 368 32.58 -40.11 -2.06
N PHE A 369 33.41 -40.04 -1.02
CA PHE A 369 34.82 -40.43 -1.13
C PHE A 369 35.02 -41.93 -1.40
N LYS A 370 34.16 -42.82 -0.88
CA LYS A 370 34.20 -44.25 -1.21
C LYS A 370 33.83 -44.54 -2.66
N SER A 371 32.97 -43.71 -3.27
CA SER A 371 32.56 -43.87 -4.67
C SER A 371 33.63 -43.42 -5.67
N LEU A 372 34.59 -42.60 -5.25
CA LEU A 372 35.66 -42.08 -6.08
C LEU A 372 36.75 -43.12 -6.29
N SER A 373 37.06 -43.45 -7.54
CA SER A 373 38.07 -44.44 -7.91
C SER A 373 39.47 -44.12 -7.35
N SER A 374 39.81 -42.84 -7.21
CA SER A 374 41.09 -42.38 -6.68
C SER A 374 41.28 -42.70 -5.20
N PHE A 375 40.19 -42.90 -4.46
CA PHE A 375 40.18 -43.12 -3.01
C PHE A 375 39.71 -44.53 -2.62
N GLN A 376 39.52 -45.42 -3.61
CA GLN A 376 39.02 -46.78 -3.42
C GLN A 376 39.97 -47.70 -2.63
N GLY A 377 41.23 -47.28 -2.42
CA GLY A 377 42.23 -47.99 -1.61
C GLY A 377 42.29 -47.59 -0.14
N LEU A 378 41.53 -46.58 0.29
CA LEU A 378 41.53 -46.12 1.68
C LEU A 378 40.64 -47.00 2.57
N SER A 379 41.15 -47.36 3.74
CA SER A 379 40.37 -48.07 4.75
C SER A 379 39.36 -47.14 5.44
N ASP A 380 38.27 -47.71 5.95
CA ASP A 380 37.25 -46.97 6.72
C ASP A 380 37.87 -46.23 7.93
N ALA A 381 38.93 -46.80 8.52
CA ALA A 381 39.66 -46.18 9.62
C ALA A 381 40.45 -44.93 9.18
N GLN A 382 41.07 -44.97 7.99
CA GLN A 382 41.79 -43.82 7.42
C GLN A 382 40.82 -42.70 7.05
N LEU A 383 39.66 -43.03 6.46
CA LEU A 383 38.61 -42.05 6.18
C LEU A 383 38.08 -41.40 7.48
N GLU A 384 37.86 -42.20 8.52
CA GLU A 384 37.44 -41.66 9.81
C GLU A 384 38.52 -40.82 10.50
N ALA A 385 39.80 -41.16 10.32
CA ALA A 385 40.91 -40.34 10.78
C ALA A 385 40.97 -38.99 10.03
N SER A 386 40.83 -39.00 8.70
CA SER A 386 40.78 -37.75 7.92
C SER A 386 39.59 -36.87 8.27
N TRP A 387 38.44 -37.45 8.64
CA TRP A 387 37.31 -36.68 9.17
C TRP A 387 37.63 -36.00 10.51
N ARG A 388 38.43 -36.64 11.37
CA ARG A 388 38.86 -36.04 12.66
C ARG A 388 39.91 -34.95 12.46
N ILE A 389 40.70 -35.05 11.40
CA ILE A 389 41.71 -34.05 11.02
C ILE A 389 41.05 -32.83 10.37
N ALA A 390 40.02 -33.06 9.56
CA ALA A 390 39.24 -31.99 8.95
C ALA A 390 38.54 -31.15 10.04
N ASP A 391 38.65 -29.82 9.92
CA ASP A 391 38.04 -28.89 10.86
C ASP A 391 36.52 -28.99 10.76
N VAL A 392 35.89 -29.35 11.88
CA VAL A 392 34.46 -29.59 11.96
C VAL A 392 33.78 -28.29 12.35
N ASP A 393 32.84 -27.85 11.52
CA ASP A 393 32.05 -26.66 11.83
C ASP A 393 31.26 -26.84 13.15
N GLN A 394 30.78 -25.75 13.76
CA GLN A 394 30.03 -25.78 15.03
C GLN A 394 28.81 -26.72 15.00
N SER A 395 28.32 -27.01 13.79
CA SER A 395 27.19 -27.88 13.48
C SER A 395 27.54 -29.37 13.29
N GLY A 396 28.82 -29.75 13.32
CA GLY A 396 29.24 -31.14 13.10
C GLY A 396 29.43 -31.55 11.63
N HIS A 397 29.46 -30.58 10.69
CA HIS A 397 29.57 -30.81 9.25
C HIS A 397 30.95 -30.39 8.72
N VAL A 398 31.36 -30.98 7.60
CA VAL A 398 32.66 -30.71 6.95
C VAL A 398 32.42 -30.50 5.46
N SER A 399 33.22 -29.63 4.83
CA SER A 399 33.16 -29.41 3.38
C SER A 399 33.99 -30.43 2.60
N VAL A 400 33.64 -30.68 1.33
CA VAL A 400 34.40 -31.61 0.47
C VAL A 400 35.86 -31.16 0.33
N LYS A 401 36.11 -29.85 0.17
CA LYS A 401 37.46 -29.28 0.06
C LYS A 401 38.30 -29.54 1.31
N MET A 402 37.72 -29.34 2.51
CA MET A 402 38.43 -29.57 3.77
C MET A 402 38.74 -31.05 3.99
N MET A 403 37.79 -31.94 3.68
CA MET A 403 38.03 -33.38 3.73
C MET A 403 39.12 -33.80 2.75
N GLN A 404 39.09 -33.30 1.52
CA GLN A 404 40.10 -33.60 0.51
C GLN A 404 41.49 -33.15 0.96
N ALA A 405 41.61 -31.96 1.55
CA ALA A 405 42.86 -31.47 2.11
C ALA A 405 43.37 -32.38 3.25
N ALA A 406 42.49 -32.79 4.16
CA ALA A 406 42.85 -33.69 5.26
C ALA A 406 43.27 -35.09 4.78
N VAL A 407 42.63 -35.62 3.73
CA VAL A 407 43.02 -36.89 3.12
C VAL A 407 44.40 -36.75 2.44
N ASN A 408 44.63 -35.66 1.72
CA ASN A 408 45.92 -35.41 1.08
C ASN A 408 47.04 -35.28 2.12
N GLU A 409 46.82 -34.52 3.18
CA GLU A 409 47.80 -34.36 4.28
C GLU A 409 48.15 -35.70 4.94
N MET A 410 47.14 -36.56 5.16
CA MET A 410 47.34 -37.89 5.72
C MET A 410 48.12 -38.82 4.77
N LEU A 411 47.79 -38.80 3.47
CA LEU A 411 48.53 -39.57 2.46
C LEU A 411 49.98 -39.09 2.31
N ASP A 412 50.20 -37.78 2.34
CA ASP A 412 51.53 -37.18 2.31
C ASP A 412 52.33 -37.59 3.56
N ALA A 413 51.72 -37.56 4.74
CA ALA A 413 52.35 -38.01 5.98
C ALA A 413 52.71 -39.51 5.95
N GLU A 414 51.85 -40.37 5.40
CA GLU A 414 52.15 -41.79 5.19
C GLU A 414 53.28 -42.01 4.17
N ALA A 415 53.35 -41.17 3.14
CA ALA A 415 54.43 -41.22 2.14
C ALA A 415 55.78 -40.79 2.74
N TYR A 416 55.80 -39.80 3.64
CA TYR A 416 57.00 -39.38 4.37
C TYR A 416 57.44 -40.35 5.47
N ALA A 417 56.52 -41.18 5.99
CA ALA A 417 56.81 -42.17 7.02
C ALA A 417 57.36 -43.51 6.48
N ARG A 418 57.34 -43.72 5.16
CA ARG A 418 57.98 -44.83 4.45
C ARG A 418 59.35 -44.41 3.92
#